data_AF-A0A172YX13-F1
#
_entry.id   AF-A0A172YX13-F1
#
_cell.length_a   1.000
_cell.length_b   1.000
_cell.length_c   1.000
_cell.angle_alpha   90.00
_cell.angle_beta   90.00
_cell.angle_gamma   90.00
#
_symmetry.space_group_name_H-M   'P 1'
#
loop_
_entity.id
_entity.type
_entity.pdbx_description
1 polymer ?
#
loop_
_entity_poly.entity_id
_entity_poly.type
_entity_poly.pdbx_seq_one_letter_code
_entity_poly.pdbx_strand_id
1 'polypeptide(L)'
;MRTKHIVHGRPEWAGCKELNVRRAGCAGRGYRLVYKQGHPSVSRFRRRDSATLGNEIQMTYGLKFTNTSDVVTLDSEFSRLVILYSARYNAGAFFPYPITSDEPPLIFVRPDNTASFQYVRLIGTPGNWTGFSNSHPANSPGTYFLAAYASKETETYGMRLWDGGSKLLFDSGTPCAQFTLVAANWTLLSLTNPSPGRYTYIFTTPVDFRSGDYMMINNVAMDIPGGDTWSKLTCGWDYQNSRMVISLQNIGDFRTNGLFLTLLFAKPIT
;
A
#
# COMPACT_ATOMS: atom_id res chain seq x y z
N MET A 1 -47.53 -36.03 -29.48
CA MET A 1 -47.14 -37.22 -28.69
C MET A 1 -46.10 -36.80 -27.67
N ARG A 2 -46.42 -36.79 -26.37
CA ARG A 2 -45.45 -36.60 -25.29
C ARG A 2 -45.67 -37.71 -24.27
N THR A 3 -44.57 -38.38 -23.98
CA THR A 3 -44.40 -39.56 -23.15
C THR A 3 -44.83 -39.27 -21.70
N LYS A 4 -45.70 -40.12 -21.13
CA LYS A 4 -46.00 -40.14 -19.69
C LYS A 4 -44.84 -40.83 -18.97
N HIS A 5 -44.11 -40.11 -18.11
CA HIS A 5 -43.30 -40.74 -17.08
C HIS A 5 -44.21 -41.03 -15.87
N ILE A 6 -44.49 -42.31 -15.66
CA ILE A 6 -45.10 -42.84 -14.44
C ILE A 6 -43.99 -42.86 -13.38
N VAL A 7 -44.16 -42.12 -12.29
CA VAL A 7 -43.32 -42.24 -11.10
C VAL A 7 -44.09 -43.06 -10.08
N HIS A 8 -43.59 -44.25 -9.74
CA HIS A 8 -44.08 -45.06 -8.64
C HIS A 8 -43.87 -44.30 -7.32
N GLY A 9 -44.96 -43.83 -6.71
CA GLY A 9 -44.94 -43.20 -5.40
C GLY A 9 -44.71 -44.24 -4.30
N ARG A 10 -43.74 -43.99 -3.42
CA ARG A 10 -43.58 -44.75 -2.17
C ARG A 10 -44.77 -44.46 -1.23
N PRO A 11 -45.23 -45.44 -0.44
CA PRO A 11 -46.46 -45.34 0.36
C PRO A 11 -46.41 -44.32 1.52
N GLU A 12 -45.26 -43.69 1.75
CA GLU A 12 -44.98 -42.73 2.82
C GLU A 12 -45.58 -41.31 2.61
N TRP A 13 -46.40 -41.11 1.57
CA TRP A 13 -47.01 -39.82 1.22
C TRP A 13 -48.54 -39.83 1.12
N ALA A 14 -49.21 -40.86 1.64
CA ALA A 14 -50.67 -40.84 1.77
C ALA A 14 -51.09 -39.78 2.81
N GLY A 15 -51.67 -38.66 2.35
CA GLY A 15 -52.29 -37.66 3.22
C GLY A 15 -51.89 -36.19 2.99
N CYS A 16 -50.93 -35.88 2.11
CA CYS A 16 -50.60 -34.49 1.79
C CYS A 16 -51.63 -33.89 0.82
N LYS A 17 -52.39 -32.88 1.27
CA LYS A 17 -53.20 -32.03 0.38
C LYS A 17 -52.34 -30.89 -0.19
N GLU A 18 -52.32 -30.77 -1.52
CA GLU A 18 -51.69 -29.64 -2.21
C GLU A 18 -52.64 -28.42 -2.22
N LEU A 19 -52.12 -27.25 -1.85
CA LEU A 19 -52.83 -25.98 -2.00
C LEU A 19 -52.05 -25.11 -2.99
N ASN A 20 -52.60 -24.93 -4.19
CA ASN A 20 -52.03 -24.06 -5.22
C ASN A 20 -52.60 -22.65 -5.05
N VAL A 21 -51.81 -21.72 -4.49
CA VAL A 21 -52.16 -20.30 -4.48
C VAL A 21 -51.49 -19.63 -5.67
N ARG A 22 -52.29 -19.20 -6.67
CA ARG A 22 -51.82 -18.35 -7.77
C ARG A 22 -52.15 -16.89 -7.45
N ARG A 23 -51.13 -16.04 -7.28
CA ARG A 23 -51.28 -14.59 -7.45
C ARG A 23 -50.98 -14.25 -8.91
N ALA A 24 -51.90 -13.53 -9.54
CA ALA A 24 -51.72 -13.00 -10.89
C ALA A 24 -50.75 -11.81 -10.86
N GLY A 25 -49.85 -11.76 -11.85
CA GLY A 25 -49.02 -10.58 -12.12
C GLY A 25 -47.62 -10.58 -11.51
N CYS A 26 -46.77 -11.54 -11.90
CA CYS A 26 -45.32 -11.37 -12.10
C CYS A 26 -44.76 -12.72 -12.59
N ALA A 27 -43.90 -12.67 -13.61
CA ALA A 27 -43.36 -13.85 -14.27
C ALA A 27 -42.62 -14.77 -13.29
N GLY A 28 -43.14 -16.00 -13.16
CA GLY A 28 -42.35 -17.22 -12.95
C GLY A 28 -41.51 -17.32 -11.67
N ARG A 29 -42.12 -17.28 -10.48
CA ARG A 29 -41.58 -17.97 -9.28
C ARG A 29 -42.71 -18.53 -8.42
N GLY A 30 -42.96 -19.83 -8.53
CA GLY A 30 -43.82 -20.55 -7.59
C GLY A 30 -43.02 -20.93 -6.36
N TYR A 31 -43.46 -20.52 -5.18
CA TYR A 31 -42.92 -21.02 -3.92
C TYR A 31 -43.65 -22.32 -3.56
N ARG A 32 -42.91 -23.38 -3.23
CA ARG A 32 -43.49 -24.64 -2.75
C ARG A 32 -43.31 -24.73 -1.24
N LEU A 33 -44.39 -24.49 -0.51
CA LEU A 33 -44.43 -24.75 0.93
C LEU A 33 -44.90 -26.20 1.14
N VAL A 34 -44.09 -27.01 1.82
CA VAL A 34 -44.50 -28.32 2.32
C VAL A 34 -44.33 -28.28 3.83
N TYR A 35 -45.42 -28.41 4.57
CA TYR A 35 -45.37 -28.59 6.02
C TYR A 35 -46.04 -29.91 6.40
N LYS A 36 -45.48 -30.58 7.41
CA LYS A 36 -46.09 -31.74 8.06
C LYS A 36 -46.62 -31.24 9.40
N GLN A 37 -47.92 -31.34 9.62
CA GLN A 37 -48.54 -30.85 10.84
C GLN A 37 -48.32 -31.88 11.98
N GLY A 38 -47.72 -31.43 13.08
CA GLY A 38 -47.63 -32.20 14.33
C GLY A 38 -46.32 -32.98 14.54
N HIS A 39 -45.25 -32.28 14.93
CA HIS A 39 -44.30 -32.69 15.98
C HIS A 39 -43.22 -31.59 16.13
N PRO A 40 -42.78 -31.25 17.36
CA PRO A 40 -41.77 -30.22 17.56
C PRO A 40 -40.36 -30.83 17.33
N SER A 41 -39.43 -29.98 16.88
CA SER A 41 -37.97 -30.20 16.78
C SER A 41 -37.42 -30.53 15.38
N VAL A 42 -36.44 -29.71 14.99
CA VAL A 42 -35.49 -29.84 13.87
C VAL A 42 -35.97 -29.34 12.50
N SER A 43 -35.96 -28.03 12.33
CA SER A 43 -35.84 -27.39 11.01
C SER A 43 -34.39 -27.51 10.51
N ARG A 44 -34.05 -28.58 9.79
CA ARG A 44 -32.84 -28.60 8.96
C ARG A 44 -33.04 -27.65 7.78
N PHE A 45 -32.41 -26.48 7.84
CA PHE A 45 -32.25 -25.60 6.69
C PHE A 45 -31.27 -26.26 5.73
N ARG A 46 -31.78 -27.02 4.75
CA ARG A 46 -30.96 -27.44 3.60
C ARG A 46 -31.09 -26.34 2.56
N ARG A 47 -30.07 -25.49 2.44
CA ARG A 47 -29.93 -24.54 1.33
C ARG A 47 -29.92 -25.36 0.05
N ARG A 48 -30.96 -25.22 -0.79
CA ARG A 48 -30.81 -25.50 -2.22
C ARG A 48 -30.04 -24.31 -2.74
N ASP A 49 -28.81 -24.54 -3.15
CA ASP A 49 -28.02 -23.55 -3.88
C ASP A 49 -28.76 -23.22 -5.18
N SER A 50 -29.56 -22.16 -5.11
CA SER A 50 -30.05 -21.46 -6.28
C SER A 50 -28.91 -20.57 -6.71
N ALA A 51 -28.21 -20.99 -7.77
CA ALA A 51 -27.25 -20.17 -8.49
C ALA A 51 -27.91 -18.82 -8.79
N THR A 52 -27.56 -17.84 -7.97
CA THR A 52 -27.94 -16.45 -8.17
C THR A 52 -26.75 -15.89 -8.92
N LEU A 53 -26.96 -15.50 -10.18
CA LEU A 53 -26.05 -14.71 -10.99
C LEU A 53 -25.86 -13.34 -10.32
N GLY A 54 -25.18 -13.34 -9.18
CA GLY A 54 -24.36 -12.21 -8.76
C GLY A 54 -23.08 -12.31 -9.57
N ASN A 55 -22.59 -11.18 -10.04
CA ASN A 55 -21.33 -11.04 -10.74
C ASN A 55 -20.17 -11.32 -9.76
N GLU A 56 -20.08 -12.56 -9.28
CA GLU A 56 -18.93 -13.08 -8.59
C GLU A 56 -17.86 -13.18 -9.68
N ILE A 57 -17.08 -12.12 -9.84
CA ILE A 57 -15.81 -12.21 -10.55
C ILE A 57 -15.12 -13.36 -9.86
N GLN A 58 -15.07 -14.49 -10.57
CA GLN A 58 -14.40 -15.69 -10.14
C GLN A 58 -12.98 -15.23 -9.85
N MET A 59 -12.67 -15.12 -8.55
CA MET A 59 -11.37 -14.79 -8.02
C MET A 59 -10.42 -15.87 -8.57
N THR A 60 -9.83 -15.59 -9.73
CA THR A 60 -9.04 -16.55 -10.50
C THR A 60 -7.65 -16.55 -9.86
N TYR A 61 -7.56 -17.01 -8.62
CA TYR A 61 -6.35 -16.96 -7.83
C TYR A 61 -5.90 -18.36 -7.44
N GLY A 62 -4.61 -18.63 -7.58
CA GLY A 62 -4.00 -19.87 -7.08
C GLY A 62 -3.67 -19.83 -5.57
N LEU A 63 -3.41 -18.65 -4.99
CA LEU A 63 -3.01 -18.48 -3.59
C LEU A 63 -3.37 -17.08 -3.05
N LYS A 64 -3.84 -17.01 -1.80
CA LYS A 64 -4.21 -15.76 -1.09
C LYS A 64 -3.75 -15.86 0.36
N PHE A 65 -3.11 -14.81 0.88
CA PHE A 65 -2.80 -14.67 2.31
C PHE A 65 -3.70 -13.62 2.94
N THR A 66 -4.27 -13.95 4.09
CA THR A 66 -4.99 -13.00 4.93
C THR A 66 -4.37 -12.93 6.32
N ASN A 67 -4.43 -11.76 6.94
CA ASN A 67 -4.12 -11.65 8.36
C ASN A 67 -5.29 -12.19 9.21
N THR A 68 -5.14 -12.16 10.54
CA THR A 68 -6.17 -12.59 11.51
C THR A 68 -7.47 -11.78 11.48
N SER A 69 -7.51 -10.72 10.67
CA SER A 69 -8.67 -9.84 10.48
C SER A 69 -9.25 -9.96 9.06
N ASP A 70 -8.92 -11.04 8.34
CA ASP A 70 -9.37 -11.34 6.98
C ASP A 70 -8.98 -10.29 5.91
N VAL A 71 -8.01 -9.43 6.21
CA VAL A 71 -7.46 -8.46 5.24
C VAL A 71 -6.48 -9.19 4.34
N VAL A 72 -6.65 -9.04 3.02
CA VAL A 72 -5.75 -9.62 2.02
C VAL A 72 -4.39 -8.94 2.09
N THR A 73 -3.34 -9.70 2.39
CA THR A 73 -1.97 -9.19 2.51
C THR A 73 -1.11 -9.47 1.29
N LEU A 74 -1.47 -10.50 0.52
CA LEU A 74 -0.82 -10.91 -0.73
C LEU A 74 -1.86 -11.64 -1.59
N ASP A 75 -2.00 -11.23 -2.84
CA ASP A 75 -2.75 -11.92 -3.88
C ASP A 75 -2.18 -11.59 -5.28
N SER A 76 -2.94 -11.82 -6.34
CA SER A 76 -2.49 -11.53 -7.71
C SER A 76 -2.35 -10.04 -8.04
N GLU A 77 -2.94 -9.16 -7.23
CA GLU A 77 -2.96 -7.71 -7.41
C GLU A 77 -2.06 -6.98 -6.38
N PHE A 78 -1.95 -7.53 -5.17
CA PHE A 78 -1.18 -6.95 -4.07
C PHE A 78 0.14 -7.70 -3.86
N SER A 79 1.25 -7.03 -4.18
CA SER A 79 2.61 -7.48 -3.79
C SER A 79 3.08 -6.75 -2.53
N ARG A 80 4.08 -7.31 -1.85
CA ARG A 80 4.76 -6.62 -0.74
C ARG A 80 5.69 -5.53 -1.29
N LEU A 81 5.99 -4.53 -0.47
CA LEU A 81 7.04 -3.56 -0.78
C LEU A 81 8.41 -4.26 -0.70
N VAL A 82 8.96 -4.61 -1.84
CA VAL A 82 10.19 -5.40 -1.98
C VAL A 82 11.38 -4.50 -2.18
N ILE A 83 12.51 -4.84 -1.56
CA ILE A 83 13.80 -4.20 -1.80
C ILE A 83 14.40 -4.77 -3.08
N LEU A 84 14.59 -3.92 -4.07
CA LEU A 84 15.18 -4.30 -5.35
C LEU A 84 16.70 -4.38 -5.27
N TYR A 85 17.32 -3.45 -4.54
CA TYR A 85 18.73 -3.47 -4.15
C TYR A 85 19.03 -2.34 -3.13
N SER A 86 20.25 -2.35 -2.58
CA SER A 86 20.80 -1.29 -1.71
C SER A 86 22.22 -0.92 -2.11
N ALA A 87 22.62 0.33 -1.85
CA ALA A 87 23.95 0.84 -2.21
C ALA A 87 24.33 2.09 -1.40
N ARG A 88 25.50 2.64 -1.70
CA ARG A 88 25.98 3.94 -1.21
C ARG A 88 25.55 5.06 -2.14
N TYR A 89 25.31 6.25 -1.59
CA TYR A 89 25.05 7.46 -2.37
C TYR A 89 25.91 8.61 -1.86
N ASN A 90 26.08 9.65 -2.69
CA ASN A 90 26.56 10.95 -2.25
C ASN A 90 25.83 12.03 -3.05
N ALA A 91 24.93 12.78 -2.39
CA ALA A 91 24.05 13.75 -3.05
C ALA A 91 23.19 13.17 -4.19
N GLY A 92 22.99 11.86 -4.20
CA GLY A 92 22.30 11.12 -5.26
C GLY A 92 23.02 9.83 -5.61
N ALA A 93 22.37 9.01 -6.43
CA ALA A 93 22.93 7.79 -6.99
C ALA A 93 22.26 7.43 -8.30
N PHE A 94 23.04 6.83 -9.21
CA PHE A 94 22.52 6.11 -10.37
C PHE A 94 22.31 4.65 -9.99
N PHE A 95 21.24 4.08 -10.53
CA PHE A 95 20.86 2.69 -10.28
C PHE A 95 21.73 1.76 -11.13
N PRO A 96 22.10 0.57 -10.63
CA PRO A 96 22.90 -0.39 -11.38
C PRO A 96 22.15 -0.94 -12.61
N TYR A 97 20.82 -0.86 -12.60
CA TYR A 97 19.95 -1.18 -13.71
C TYR A 97 18.67 -0.32 -13.62
N PRO A 98 18.01 -0.01 -14.75
CA PRO A 98 16.74 0.70 -14.73
C PRO A 98 15.64 -0.07 -14.01
N ILE A 99 14.79 0.64 -13.28
CA ILE A 99 13.57 0.07 -12.69
C ILE A 99 12.42 0.27 -13.68
N THR A 100 11.78 -0.84 -14.04
CA THR A 100 10.77 -0.90 -15.12
C THR A 100 9.33 -0.72 -14.63
N SER A 101 9.14 -0.24 -13.40
CA SER A 101 7.81 0.08 -12.90
C SER A 101 7.27 1.36 -13.52
N ASP A 102 5.98 1.40 -13.82
CA ASP A 102 5.32 2.64 -14.26
C ASP A 102 5.36 3.69 -13.14
N GLU A 103 5.11 3.27 -11.91
CA GLU A 103 5.23 4.11 -10.73
C GLU A 103 6.70 4.32 -10.33
N PRO A 104 7.06 5.52 -9.82
CA PRO A 104 8.39 5.76 -9.29
C PRO A 104 8.69 4.85 -8.11
N PRO A 105 9.91 4.28 -8.02
CA PRO A 105 10.30 3.48 -6.87
C PRO A 105 10.39 4.34 -5.60
N LEU A 106 10.16 3.71 -4.46
CA LEU A 106 10.34 4.33 -3.14
C LEU A 106 11.81 4.24 -2.75
N ILE A 107 12.40 5.38 -2.41
CA ILE A 107 13.82 5.51 -2.09
C ILE A 107 13.94 5.86 -0.62
N PHE A 108 14.62 5.01 0.11
CA PHE A 108 14.86 5.17 1.53
C PHE A 108 16.34 5.44 1.75
N VAL A 109 16.67 6.55 2.39
CA VAL A 109 18.05 7.00 2.62
C VAL A 109 18.37 7.06 4.10
N ARG A 110 19.65 6.86 4.39
CA ARG A 110 20.23 7.09 5.71
C ARG A 110 21.60 7.74 5.51
N PRO A 111 21.75 9.05 5.81
CA PRO A 111 23.03 9.73 5.73
C PRO A 111 23.96 9.24 6.85
N ASP A 112 25.28 9.27 6.61
CA ASP A 112 26.27 8.84 7.61
C ASP A 112 26.36 9.78 8.82
N ASN A 113 26.04 11.04 8.60
CA ASN A 113 26.17 12.14 9.56
C ASN A 113 25.00 13.12 9.39
N THR A 114 24.99 14.19 10.18
CA THR A 114 24.08 15.33 9.99
C THR A 114 24.11 15.79 8.54
N ALA A 115 22.95 15.79 7.90
CA ALA A 115 22.80 16.08 6.48
C ALA A 115 21.40 16.64 6.21
N SER A 116 21.20 17.22 5.04
CA SER A 116 19.88 17.66 4.60
C SER A 116 19.57 17.23 3.18
N PHE A 117 18.28 17.26 2.87
CA PHE A 117 17.71 16.91 1.60
C PHE A 117 16.84 18.07 1.12
N GLN A 118 17.15 18.57 -0.06
CA GLN A 118 16.47 19.67 -0.72
C GLN A 118 16.64 19.50 -2.23
N TYR A 119 15.59 19.83 -2.98
CA TYR A 119 15.55 19.61 -4.43
C TYR A 119 15.81 18.14 -4.79
N VAL A 120 15.19 17.24 -4.03
CA VAL A 120 15.25 15.81 -4.33
C VAL A 120 14.50 15.57 -5.63
N ARG A 121 15.12 14.81 -6.53
CA ARG A 121 14.52 14.46 -7.83
C ARG A 121 14.78 13.01 -8.14
N LEU A 122 13.77 12.30 -8.65
CA LEU A 122 13.96 11.00 -9.29
C LEU A 122 14.39 11.21 -10.76
N ILE A 123 15.35 10.41 -11.19
CA ILE A 123 15.92 10.43 -12.54
C ILE A 123 15.29 9.30 -13.34
N GLY A 124 14.79 9.64 -14.53
CA GLY A 124 14.12 8.71 -15.44
C GLY A 124 12.65 9.07 -15.66
N THR A 125 11.92 8.11 -16.23
CA THR A 125 10.50 8.20 -16.59
C THR A 125 9.81 6.89 -16.22
N PRO A 126 8.46 6.83 -16.19
CA PRO A 126 7.73 5.57 -16.06
C PRO A 126 8.32 4.47 -16.96
N GLY A 127 8.56 3.30 -16.38
CA GLY A 127 9.19 2.15 -17.06
C GLY A 127 10.72 2.23 -17.23
N ASN A 128 11.37 3.33 -16.83
CA ASN A 128 12.81 3.53 -16.98
C ASN A 128 13.38 4.49 -15.92
N TRP A 129 13.22 4.16 -14.63
CA TRP A 129 13.81 4.94 -13.53
C TRP A 129 15.27 4.54 -13.33
N THR A 130 16.18 5.51 -13.33
CA THR A 130 17.63 5.26 -13.39
C THR A 130 18.42 5.89 -12.25
N GLY A 131 17.79 6.66 -11.36
CA GLY A 131 18.51 7.28 -10.27
C GLY A 131 17.67 8.21 -9.40
N PHE A 132 18.35 8.86 -8.47
CA PHE A 132 17.87 10.07 -7.80
C PHE A 132 19.02 11.04 -7.56
N SER A 133 18.67 12.31 -7.38
CA SER A 133 19.60 13.37 -6.99
C SER A 133 19.08 14.12 -5.77
N ASN A 134 20.01 14.62 -4.97
CA ASN A 134 19.80 15.62 -3.95
C ASN A 134 20.68 16.83 -4.27
N SER A 135 20.12 17.89 -4.86
CA SER A 135 20.93 18.99 -5.37
C SER A 135 21.51 19.88 -4.26
N HIS A 136 21.00 19.80 -3.04
CA HIS A 136 21.54 20.55 -1.91
C HIS A 136 21.43 19.78 -0.57
N PRO A 137 22.53 19.66 0.21
CA PRO A 137 23.89 20.08 -0.11
C PRO A 137 24.56 19.08 -1.07
N ALA A 138 25.59 19.53 -1.79
CA ALA A 138 26.32 18.74 -2.78
C ALA A 138 27.13 17.57 -2.18
N ASN A 139 27.31 17.54 -0.85
CA ASN A 139 27.99 16.46 -0.15
C ASN A 139 27.09 15.95 0.98
N SER A 140 26.47 14.79 0.75
CA SER A 140 25.58 14.12 1.69
C SER A 140 25.76 12.62 1.47
N PRO A 141 26.85 12.02 1.98
CA PRO A 141 27.11 10.60 1.82
C PRO A 141 26.22 9.77 2.75
N GLY A 142 25.86 8.58 2.29
CA GLY A 142 25.09 7.64 3.09
C GLY A 142 24.81 6.33 2.37
N THR A 143 23.92 5.54 2.97
CA THR A 143 23.35 4.33 2.39
C THR A 143 21.91 4.58 1.96
N TYR A 144 21.49 3.91 0.88
CA TYR A 144 20.09 3.85 0.51
C TYR A 144 19.67 2.42 0.16
N PHE A 145 18.38 2.16 0.29
CA PHE A 145 17.75 1.03 -0.37
C PHE A 145 16.57 1.51 -1.20
N LEU A 146 16.31 0.77 -2.26
CA LEU A 146 15.24 1.07 -3.20
C LEU A 146 14.19 -0.03 -3.13
N ALA A 147 12.93 0.38 -3.02
CA ALA A 147 11.82 -0.55 -2.92
C ALA A 147 10.69 -0.23 -3.89
N ALA A 148 9.98 -1.25 -4.34
CA ALA A 148 8.82 -1.13 -5.21
C ALA A 148 7.81 -2.24 -4.92
N TYR A 149 6.55 -2.05 -5.33
CA TYR A 149 5.53 -3.10 -5.34
C TYR A 149 5.75 -4.04 -6.53
N ALA A 150 6.84 -4.81 -6.45
CA ALA A 150 7.27 -5.79 -7.43
C ALA A 150 7.92 -6.98 -6.69
N SER A 151 8.38 -8.00 -7.42
CA SER A 151 9.24 -9.04 -6.87
C SER A 151 10.44 -9.28 -7.77
N LYS A 152 11.49 -9.87 -7.21
CA LYS A 152 12.71 -10.26 -7.93
C LYS A 152 12.96 -11.75 -7.67
N GLU A 153 13.46 -12.47 -8.66
CA GLU A 153 13.92 -13.85 -8.47
C GLU A 153 15.25 -13.83 -7.74
N THR A 154 15.25 -14.16 -6.44
CA THR A 154 16.47 -14.15 -5.63
C THR A 154 16.85 -15.54 -5.15
N GLU A 155 15.87 -16.39 -4.83
CA GLU A 155 16.13 -17.73 -4.33
C GLU A 155 16.25 -18.79 -5.41
N THR A 156 17.08 -19.81 -5.13
CA THR A 156 17.16 -21.02 -5.97
C THR A 156 16.06 -22.03 -5.61
N TYR A 157 15.61 -22.04 -4.35
CA TYR A 157 14.58 -22.94 -3.85
C TYR A 157 13.57 -22.17 -2.99
N GLY A 158 12.29 -22.54 -3.06
CA GLY A 158 11.25 -21.94 -2.23
C GLY A 158 9.94 -21.74 -2.96
N MET A 159 9.19 -20.70 -2.56
CA MET A 159 7.88 -20.39 -3.12
C MET A 159 7.97 -19.14 -4.00
N ARG A 160 7.43 -19.25 -5.21
CA ARG A 160 7.21 -18.10 -6.11
C ARG A 160 5.75 -18.02 -6.50
N LEU A 161 5.24 -16.81 -6.58
CA LEU A 161 3.89 -16.52 -7.08
C LEU A 161 3.98 -15.64 -8.31
N TRP A 162 3.23 -16.01 -9.32
CA TRP A 162 3.15 -15.33 -10.60
C TRP A 162 1.70 -14.98 -10.87
N ASP A 163 1.47 -13.82 -11.49
CA ASP A 163 0.14 -13.50 -12.02
C ASP A 163 -0.13 -14.25 -13.34
N GLY A 164 -1.34 -14.12 -13.88
CA GLY A 164 -1.72 -14.72 -15.15
C GLY A 164 -0.96 -14.19 -16.37
N GLY A 165 -0.25 -13.06 -16.22
CA GLY A 165 0.61 -12.44 -17.23
C GLY A 165 2.08 -12.83 -17.11
N SER A 166 2.42 -13.79 -16.23
CA SER A 166 3.81 -14.16 -15.93
C SER A 166 4.64 -13.02 -15.33
N LYS A 167 4.02 -12.12 -14.55
CA LYS A 167 4.73 -11.19 -13.66
C LYS A 167 4.96 -11.85 -12.31
N LEU A 168 6.19 -11.79 -11.80
CA LEU A 168 6.51 -12.28 -10.46
C LEU A 168 5.93 -11.34 -9.39
N LEU A 169 5.11 -11.90 -8.51
CA LEU A 169 4.44 -11.20 -7.42
C LEU A 169 5.11 -11.42 -6.07
N PHE A 170 5.72 -12.60 -5.90
CA PHE A 170 6.36 -13.00 -4.66
C PHE A 170 7.49 -13.98 -4.95
N ASP A 171 8.58 -13.84 -4.20
CA ASP A 171 9.65 -14.82 -4.07
C ASP A 171 10.05 -14.89 -2.59
N SER A 172 10.35 -16.09 -2.09
CA SER A 172 10.55 -16.34 -0.66
C SER A 172 11.80 -15.69 -0.07
N GLY A 173 12.88 -15.48 -0.84
CA GLY A 173 14.08 -14.83 -0.29
C GLY A 173 14.22 -13.37 -0.69
N THR A 174 13.20 -12.82 -1.34
CA THR A 174 13.21 -11.42 -1.74
C THR A 174 12.96 -10.53 -0.53
N PRO A 175 13.96 -9.72 -0.10
CA PRO A 175 13.83 -8.89 1.09
C PRO A 175 12.73 -7.86 0.92
N CYS A 176 12.06 -7.51 2.03
CA CYS A 176 11.00 -6.52 2.02
C CYS A 176 11.36 -5.30 2.88
N ALA A 177 10.76 -4.16 2.56
CA ALA A 177 10.84 -2.98 3.38
C ALA A 177 9.65 -2.95 4.35
N GLN A 178 9.95 -2.78 5.64
CA GLN A 178 8.94 -2.59 6.69
C GLN A 178 8.97 -1.16 7.18
N PHE A 179 7.82 -0.48 7.14
CA PHE A 179 7.67 0.82 7.79
C PHE A 179 7.77 0.67 9.31
N THR A 180 8.63 1.48 9.92
CA THR A 180 8.97 1.40 11.35
C THR A 180 8.53 2.63 12.13
N LEU A 181 8.53 3.80 11.47
CA LEU A 181 8.19 5.06 12.10
C LEU A 181 7.48 5.99 11.11
N VAL A 182 6.49 6.71 11.62
CA VAL A 182 5.82 7.81 10.93
C VAL A 182 6.01 9.06 11.77
N ALA A 183 6.74 10.04 11.24
CA ALA A 183 6.96 11.32 11.89
C ALA A 183 6.07 12.39 11.23
N ALA A 184 5.01 12.79 11.94
CA ALA A 184 4.01 13.76 11.46
C ALA A 184 3.73 14.89 12.48
N ASN A 185 4.28 14.80 13.69
CA ASN A 185 4.08 15.79 14.74
C ASN A 185 5.28 16.75 14.78
N TRP A 186 5.02 18.02 14.50
CA TRP A 186 6.06 19.05 14.37
C TRP A 186 5.94 20.12 15.44
N THR A 187 7.06 20.47 16.05
CA THR A 187 7.16 21.62 16.98
C THR A 187 7.97 22.72 16.31
N LEU A 188 7.48 23.96 16.34
CA LEU A 188 8.26 25.10 15.87
C LEU A 188 9.45 25.31 16.82
N LEU A 189 10.66 25.25 16.27
CA LEU A 189 11.91 25.50 16.96
C LEU A 189 12.35 26.96 16.83
N SER A 190 12.19 27.56 15.65
CA SER A 190 12.59 28.94 15.39
C SER A 190 11.83 29.55 14.22
N LEU A 191 11.69 30.88 14.25
CA LEU A 191 11.12 31.70 13.21
C LEU A 191 12.02 32.93 13.01
N THR A 192 12.48 33.15 11.78
CA THR A 192 13.26 34.34 11.43
C THR A 192 12.69 35.02 10.18
N ASN A 193 12.91 36.33 10.08
CA ASN A 193 12.56 37.15 8.93
C ASN A 193 13.83 37.84 8.42
N PRO A 194 14.62 37.19 7.54
CA PRO A 194 15.89 37.74 7.07
C PRO A 194 15.73 38.93 6.11
N SER A 195 14.54 39.14 5.55
CA SER A 195 14.26 40.20 4.57
C SER A 195 12.75 40.43 4.48
N PRO A 196 12.25 41.67 4.27
CA PRO A 196 10.82 41.96 4.25
C PRO A 196 10.01 40.98 3.40
N GLY A 197 9.00 40.36 4.03
CA GLY A 197 8.11 39.39 3.39
C GLY A 197 8.68 37.99 3.22
N ARG A 198 9.91 37.71 3.68
CA ARG A 198 10.51 36.36 3.65
C ARG A 198 10.64 35.83 5.05
N TYR A 199 10.12 34.63 5.26
CA TYR A 199 10.17 33.96 6.56
C TYR A 199 10.87 32.61 6.43
N THR A 200 11.64 32.25 7.44
CA THR A 200 12.21 30.91 7.60
C THR A 200 11.66 30.31 8.89
N TYR A 201 10.92 29.23 8.74
CA TYR A 201 10.37 28.44 9.84
C TYR A 201 11.21 27.19 10.00
N ILE A 202 11.70 26.95 11.21
CA ILE A 202 12.40 25.72 11.57
C ILE A 202 11.48 24.91 12.47
N PHE A 203 11.06 23.75 12.00
CA PHE A 203 10.29 22.78 12.77
C PHE A 203 11.15 21.58 13.11
N THR A 204 10.79 20.87 14.18
CA THR A 204 11.49 19.67 14.58
C THR A 204 10.57 18.60 15.14
N THR A 205 11.03 17.35 15.07
CA THR A 205 10.39 16.19 15.67
C THR A 205 11.47 15.20 16.13
N PRO A 206 11.38 14.63 17.34
CA PRO A 206 12.38 13.69 17.83
C PRO A 206 12.35 12.39 17.02
N VAL A 207 13.53 11.87 16.67
CA VAL A 207 13.70 10.58 15.97
C VAL A 207 14.94 9.89 16.52
N ASP A 208 14.79 8.64 16.96
CA ASP A 208 15.94 7.83 17.40
C ASP A 208 16.65 7.20 16.19
N PHE A 209 17.81 7.74 15.84
CA PHE A 209 18.62 7.23 14.72
C PHE A 209 19.40 5.96 15.05
N ARG A 210 19.47 5.54 16.32
CA ARG A 210 20.14 4.29 16.73
C ARG A 210 19.41 3.06 16.24
N SER A 211 18.11 3.19 15.99
CA SER A 211 17.27 2.14 15.43
C SER A 211 17.82 1.66 14.08
N GLY A 212 18.50 2.51 13.32
CA GLY A 212 18.99 2.21 11.98
C GLY A 212 17.93 2.34 10.88
N ASP A 213 16.85 3.08 11.14
CA ASP A 213 15.81 3.36 10.15
C ASP A 213 16.32 4.23 9.00
N TYR A 214 15.71 4.08 7.82
CA TYR A 214 15.94 4.91 6.65
C TYR A 214 14.70 5.75 6.36
N MET A 215 14.86 7.01 6.00
CA MET A 215 13.77 7.92 5.67
C MET A 215 13.43 7.84 4.18
N MET A 216 12.14 7.79 3.84
CA MET A 216 11.67 7.87 2.47
C MET A 216 11.80 9.30 1.92
N ILE A 217 12.59 9.50 0.87
CA ILE A 217 12.86 10.83 0.30
C ILE A 217 11.83 11.27 -0.75
N ASN A 218 10.98 10.36 -1.22
CA ASN A 218 9.94 10.67 -2.22
C ASN A 218 9.00 11.79 -1.74
N ASN A 219 8.68 11.82 -0.44
CA ASN A 219 7.84 12.88 0.15
C ASN A 219 8.55 14.23 0.27
N VAL A 220 9.88 14.25 0.18
CA VAL A 220 10.72 15.46 0.25
C VAL A 220 11.01 16.00 -1.16
N ALA A 221 10.72 15.24 -2.22
CA ALA A 221 10.89 15.67 -3.60
C ALA A 221 9.90 16.76 -4.05
N MET A 222 8.82 16.97 -3.29
CA MET A 222 7.85 18.03 -3.56
C MET A 222 8.09 19.20 -2.60
N ASP A 223 8.37 20.38 -3.15
CA ASP A 223 8.34 21.62 -2.38
C ASP A 223 6.91 21.88 -1.86
N ILE A 224 6.78 22.36 -0.62
CA ILE A 224 5.48 22.82 -0.11
C ILE A 224 5.12 24.11 -0.88
N PRO A 225 3.93 24.20 -1.49
CA PRO A 225 3.64 25.24 -2.47
C PRO A 225 3.57 26.63 -1.83
N GLY A 226 4.44 27.53 -2.29
CA GLY A 226 4.25 28.99 -2.21
C GLY A 226 4.01 29.64 -3.58
N GLY A 227 4.13 28.87 -4.67
CA GLY A 227 3.99 29.39 -6.05
C GLY A 227 5.14 30.29 -6.50
N ASP A 228 6.25 30.29 -5.76
CA ASP A 228 7.39 31.19 -5.97
C ASP A 228 8.74 30.46 -5.93
N THR A 229 9.81 31.17 -6.29
CA THR A 229 11.17 30.61 -6.38
C THR A 229 11.91 30.51 -5.04
N TRP A 230 11.38 31.11 -3.97
CA TRP A 230 11.96 31.16 -2.63
C TRP A 230 11.34 30.18 -1.65
N SER A 231 10.12 29.72 -1.94
CA SER A 231 9.46 28.71 -1.13
C SER A 231 10.15 27.38 -1.28
N LYS A 232 10.73 26.88 -0.19
CA LYS A 232 11.60 25.72 -0.18
C LYS A 232 11.39 24.86 1.04
N LEU A 233 11.29 23.55 0.80
CA LEU A 233 11.33 22.54 1.83
C LEU A 233 12.73 21.94 1.91
N THR A 234 13.34 21.98 3.09
CA THR A 234 14.56 21.24 3.40
C THR A 234 14.30 20.30 4.56
N CYS A 235 14.62 19.02 4.37
CA CYS A 235 14.53 18.01 5.40
C CYS A 235 15.93 17.63 5.90
N GLY A 236 16.20 17.87 7.18
CA GLY A 236 17.49 17.69 7.81
C GLY A 236 17.49 16.57 8.85
N TRP A 237 18.53 15.75 8.82
CA TRP A 237 18.93 14.84 9.88
C TRP A 237 19.84 15.59 10.84
N ASP A 238 19.44 15.73 12.10
CA ASP A 238 20.27 16.32 13.17
C ASP A 238 20.67 15.22 14.15
N TYR A 239 21.76 14.50 13.81
CA TYR A 239 22.23 13.35 14.60
C TYR A 239 22.66 13.75 16.02
N GLN A 240 23.22 14.94 16.18
CA GLN A 240 23.69 15.44 17.48
C GLN A 240 22.54 15.57 18.48
N ASN A 241 21.37 15.99 18.00
CA ASN A 241 20.18 16.20 18.83
C ASN A 241 19.11 15.11 18.69
N SER A 242 19.37 14.03 17.94
CA SER A 242 18.43 12.92 17.70
C SER A 242 17.04 13.39 17.26
N ARG A 243 17.01 14.20 16.19
CA ARG A 243 15.77 14.78 15.67
C ARG A 243 15.83 15.01 14.18
N MET A 244 14.67 15.04 13.56
CA MET A 244 14.49 15.60 12.22
C MET A 244 14.23 17.09 12.32
N VAL A 245 14.73 17.84 11.35
CA VAL A 245 14.56 19.28 11.24
C VAL A 245 13.96 19.58 9.88
N ILE A 246 12.89 20.36 9.86
CA ILE A 246 12.32 20.90 8.63
C ILE A 246 12.60 22.38 8.60
N SER A 247 13.30 22.83 7.55
CA SER A 247 13.39 24.24 7.24
C SER A 247 12.43 24.55 6.10
N LEU A 248 11.42 25.35 6.40
CA LEU A 248 10.48 25.90 5.43
C LEU A 248 10.82 27.37 5.21
N GLN A 249 11.30 27.69 4.02
CA GLN A 249 11.41 29.06 3.55
C GLN A 249 10.13 29.39 2.79
N ASN A 250 9.55 30.57 3.01
CA ASN A 250 8.31 31.00 2.35
C ASN A 250 8.28 32.52 2.14
N ILE A 251 7.55 32.96 1.11
CA ILE A 251 7.10 34.35 0.98
C ILE A 251 5.75 34.49 1.67
N GLY A 252 5.64 35.49 2.55
CA GLY A 252 4.45 35.68 3.38
C GLY A 252 4.43 34.78 4.62
N ASP A 253 3.42 35.00 5.46
CA ASP A 253 3.30 34.31 6.74
C ASP A 253 2.72 32.89 6.56
N PHE A 254 3.39 31.91 7.16
CA PHE A 254 2.95 30.53 7.29
C PHE A 254 2.48 30.28 8.73
N ARG A 255 1.39 29.52 8.89
CA ARG A 255 0.87 29.18 10.23
C ARG A 255 1.88 28.34 10.99
N THR A 256 2.34 28.84 12.14
CA THR A 256 3.34 28.19 13.02
C THR A 256 2.87 26.86 13.63
N ASN A 257 1.59 26.54 13.52
CA ASN A 257 0.99 25.26 13.93
C ASN A 257 0.46 24.42 12.75
N GLY A 258 0.79 24.80 11.51
CA GLY A 258 0.19 24.26 10.29
C GLY A 258 1.10 23.38 9.44
N LEU A 259 2.20 22.84 9.98
CA LEU A 259 3.06 21.95 9.19
C LEU A 259 2.46 20.53 9.13
N PHE A 260 1.81 20.23 8.00
CA PHE A 260 1.20 18.92 7.71
C PHE A 260 2.10 18.05 6.81
N LEU A 261 3.37 17.87 7.21
CA LEU A 261 4.33 17.03 6.49
C LEU A 261 4.45 15.68 7.19
N THR A 262 4.39 14.59 6.43
CA THR A 262 4.61 13.24 6.96
C THR A 262 5.91 12.65 6.41
N LEU A 263 6.84 12.33 7.30
CA LEU A 263 8.03 11.54 6.97
C LEU A 263 7.78 10.08 7.32
N LEU A 264 8.07 9.21 6.37
CA LEU A 264 7.96 7.76 6.54
C LEU A 264 9.37 7.17 6.67
N PHE A 265 9.52 6.26 7.62
CA PHE A 265 10.76 5.54 7.86
C PHE A 265 10.54 4.05 7.72
N ALA A 266 11.55 3.35 7.21
CA ALA A 266 11.49 1.91 7.02
C ALA A 266 12.85 1.24 7.22
N LYS A 267 12.81 -0.08 7.36
CA LYS A 267 13.98 -0.96 7.41
C LYS A 267 13.87 -2.12 6.43
N PRO A 268 15.01 -2.61 5.93
CA PRO A 268 15.08 -3.94 5.34
C PRO A 268 14.75 -5.02 6.36
N ILE A 269 13.83 -5.91 6.01
CA ILE A 269 13.67 -7.23 6.63
C ILE A 269 14.27 -8.25 5.67
N THR A 270 15.19 -9.05 6.19
CA THR A 270 15.76 -10.24 5.57
C THR A 270 15.22 -11.48 6.25
#